data_AF-A0A060CCM7-F1
#
_entry.id   AF-A0A060CCM7-F1
#
_cell.length_a   1.000
_cell.length_b   1.000
_cell.length_c   1.000
_cell.angle_alpha   90.00
_cell.angle_beta   90.00
_cell.angle_gamma   90.00
#
_symmetry.space_group_name_H-M   'P 1'
#
loop_
_entity.id
_entity.type
_entity.pdbx_description
1 polymer ?
#
loop_
_entity_poly.entity_id
_entity_poly.type
_entity_poly.pdbx_seq_one_letter_code
_entity_poly.pdbx_strand_id
1 'polypeptide(L)'
;MDPAFGTEQEFVEMTRVAAAHNAIVIDDVVPAHTGKGADFRLAEMAYDDFPGLYHMIEIRDDDWPLLPDVEDGRHAVNLPPAVVDQLRDKGYIVGQLRRVIFFEPGVKETDWSATDVVVGVDGKARRWVYLH
;
A
#
# COMPACT_ATOMS: atom_id res chain seq x y z
N MET A 1 -4.99 13.75 -13.26
CA MET A 1 -4.38 14.76 -12.36
C MET A 1 -5.29 15.01 -11.18
N ASP A 2 -4.71 15.33 -10.03
CA ASP A 2 -5.47 15.85 -8.89
C ASP A 2 -6.13 17.18 -9.33
N PRO A 3 -7.48 17.31 -9.20
CA PRO A 3 -8.21 18.49 -9.63
C PRO A 3 -7.73 19.81 -9.02
N ALA A 4 -7.03 19.77 -7.87
CA ALA A 4 -6.43 20.95 -7.25
C ALA A 4 -5.33 21.60 -8.12
N PHE A 5 -4.74 20.84 -9.05
CA PHE A 5 -3.66 21.29 -9.94
C PHE A 5 -4.09 21.48 -11.39
N GLY A 6 -5.39 21.36 -11.68
CA GLY A 6 -5.97 21.57 -13.01
C GLY A 6 -6.28 20.28 -13.76
N THR A 7 -6.45 20.42 -15.07
CA THR A 7 -6.94 19.40 -16.01
C THR A 7 -5.83 18.90 -16.93
N GLU A 8 -5.98 17.68 -17.45
CA GLU A 8 -5.02 17.13 -18.43
C GLU A 8 -4.80 18.07 -19.62
N GLN A 9 -5.85 18.77 -20.07
CA GLN A 9 -5.75 19.76 -21.14
C GLN A 9 -4.85 20.95 -20.76
N GLU A 10 -4.97 21.46 -19.53
CA GLU A 10 -4.10 22.53 -19.02
C GLU A 10 -2.65 22.08 -18.88
N PHE A 11 -2.41 20.83 -18.46
CA PHE A 11 -1.06 20.26 -18.44
C PHE A 11 -0.47 20.18 -19.85
N VAL A 12 -1.23 19.64 -20.82
CA VAL A 12 -0.80 19.60 -22.22
C VAL A 12 -0.49 21.00 -22.74
N GLU A 13 -1.34 21.99 -22.45
CA GLU A 13 -1.09 23.37 -22.88
C GLU A 13 0.17 23.97 -22.24
N MET A 14 0.37 23.74 -20.94
CA MET A 14 1.61 24.13 -20.25
C MET A 14 2.85 23.53 -20.94
N THR A 15 2.82 22.26 -21.32
CA THR A 15 3.95 21.64 -22.04
C THR A 15 4.23 22.29 -23.40
N ARG A 16 3.18 22.72 -24.12
CA ARG A 16 3.33 23.43 -25.40
C ARG A 16 3.95 24.81 -25.23
N VAL A 17 3.49 25.56 -24.23
CA VAL A 17 4.04 26.89 -23.90
C VAL A 17 5.52 26.77 -23.53
N ALA A 18 5.88 25.81 -22.68
CA ALA A 18 7.28 25.57 -22.33
C ALA A 18 8.14 25.29 -23.58
N ALA A 19 7.68 24.41 -24.47
CA ALA A 19 8.39 24.10 -25.71
C ALA A 19 8.55 25.32 -26.63
N ALA A 20 7.53 26.18 -26.75
CA ALA A 20 7.59 27.42 -27.53
C ALA A 20 8.64 28.42 -27.00
N HIS A 21 8.96 28.32 -25.71
CA HIS A 21 10.01 29.10 -25.05
C HIS A 21 11.34 28.34 -24.91
N ASN A 22 11.54 27.27 -25.69
CA ASN A 22 12.74 26.42 -25.66
C ASN A 22 13.04 25.83 -24.28
N ALA A 23 12.01 25.65 -23.45
CA ALA A 23 12.08 24.97 -22.16
C ALA A 23 11.54 23.54 -22.25
N ILE A 24 11.92 22.71 -21.29
CA ILE A 24 11.50 21.31 -21.18
C ILE A 24 10.76 21.15 -19.85
N VAL A 25 9.57 20.53 -19.90
CA VAL A 25 8.86 20.06 -18.70
C VAL A 25 9.36 18.67 -18.38
N ILE A 26 9.75 18.44 -17.12
CA ILE A 26 10.16 17.15 -16.58
C ILE A 26 9.15 16.78 -15.50
N ASP A 27 8.72 15.53 -15.49
CA ASP A 27 7.75 14.99 -14.54
C ASP A 27 8.25 13.66 -13.96
N ASP A 28 7.69 13.26 -12.84
CA ASP A 28 8.03 12.04 -12.14
C ASP A 28 7.29 10.84 -12.73
N VAL A 29 8.04 9.79 -13.06
CA VAL A 29 7.47 8.45 -13.22
C VAL A 29 7.78 7.71 -11.92
N VAL A 30 6.75 7.24 -11.22
CA VAL A 30 6.88 6.52 -9.95
C VAL A 30 6.68 5.02 -10.19
N PRO A 31 7.72 4.25 -10.58
CA PRO A 31 7.55 2.85 -11.00
C PRO A 31 7.49 1.84 -9.85
N ALA A 32 7.93 2.23 -8.65
CA ALA A 32 8.26 1.27 -7.59
C ALA A 32 7.14 1.07 -6.54
N HIS A 33 6.13 1.95 -6.51
CA HIS A 33 5.00 1.86 -5.58
C HIS A 33 3.85 2.73 -6.07
N THR A 34 2.64 2.16 -6.17
CA THR A 34 1.42 2.89 -6.57
C THR A 34 0.65 3.47 -5.38
N GLY A 35 1.13 3.22 -4.15
CA GLY A 35 0.44 3.59 -2.93
C GLY A 35 -0.83 2.76 -2.67
N LYS A 36 -1.72 3.30 -1.83
CA LYS A 36 -2.97 2.64 -1.41
C LYS A 36 -4.18 3.12 -2.21
N GLY A 37 -4.02 3.25 -3.54
CA GLY A 37 -5.04 3.74 -4.46
C GLY A 37 -6.09 2.68 -4.84
N ALA A 38 -6.78 2.90 -5.96
CA ALA A 38 -7.82 2.00 -6.45
C ALA A 38 -7.30 0.57 -6.70
N ASP A 39 -6.10 0.43 -7.27
CA ASP A 39 -5.47 -0.86 -7.54
C ASP A 39 -5.20 -1.64 -6.24
N PHE A 40 -4.78 -0.94 -5.18
CA PHE A 40 -4.57 -1.56 -3.86
C PHE A 40 -5.89 -2.02 -3.27
N ARG A 41 -6.95 -1.23 -3.41
CA ARG A 41 -8.29 -1.62 -2.97
C ARG A 41 -8.80 -2.87 -3.70
N LEU A 42 -8.55 -2.97 -5.00
CA LEU A 42 -8.88 -4.17 -5.80
C LEU A 42 -8.07 -5.39 -5.35
N ALA A 43 -6.79 -5.19 -5.01
CA ALA A 43 -5.93 -6.23 -4.45
C ALA A 43 -6.45 -6.75 -3.10
N GLU A 44 -6.82 -5.86 -2.17
CA GLU A 44 -7.42 -6.26 -0.89
C GLU A 44 -8.70 -7.07 -1.06
N MET A 45 -9.49 -6.76 -2.10
CA MET A 45 -10.73 -7.47 -2.45
C MET A 45 -10.51 -8.76 -3.24
N ALA A 46 -9.26 -9.18 -3.46
CA ALA A 46 -8.89 -10.33 -4.28
C ALA A 46 -9.57 -10.31 -5.68
N TYR A 47 -9.67 -9.11 -6.28
CA TYR A 47 -10.22 -8.97 -7.62
C TYR A 47 -9.18 -9.36 -8.67
N ASP A 48 -9.47 -10.40 -9.43
CA ASP A 48 -8.63 -10.88 -10.53
C ASP A 48 -7.16 -11.05 -10.07
N ASP A 49 -6.19 -10.63 -10.88
CA ASP A 49 -4.76 -10.74 -10.58
C ASP A 49 -4.19 -9.55 -9.77
N PHE A 50 -5.03 -8.60 -9.31
CA PHE A 50 -4.55 -7.42 -8.57
C PHE A 50 -3.72 -7.72 -7.32
N PRO A 51 -4.00 -8.78 -6.52
CA PRO A 51 -3.14 -9.15 -5.41
C PRO A 51 -1.68 -9.36 -5.82
N GLY A 52 -1.43 -9.86 -7.05
CA GLY A 52 -0.10 -10.10 -7.58
C GLY A 52 0.71 -8.83 -7.88
N LEU A 53 0.08 -7.65 -7.87
CA LEU A 53 0.76 -6.36 -8.05
C LEU A 53 1.49 -5.89 -6.77
N TYR A 54 1.17 -6.49 -5.62
CA TYR A 54 1.68 -6.06 -4.33
C TYR A 54 2.39 -7.19 -3.60
N HIS A 55 3.35 -6.83 -2.74
CA HIS A 55 3.91 -7.78 -1.79
C HIS A 55 2.96 -7.92 -0.60
N MET A 56 1.89 -8.70 -0.80
CA MET A 56 0.87 -8.96 0.20
C MET A 56 0.64 -10.45 0.40
N ILE A 57 0.37 -10.82 1.65
CA ILE A 57 0.21 -12.20 2.10
C ILE A 57 -1.14 -12.28 2.82
N GLU A 58 -2.02 -13.18 2.36
CA GLU A 58 -3.26 -13.51 3.04
C GLU A 58 -2.92 -14.29 4.33
N ILE A 59 -3.37 -13.79 5.48
CA ILE A 59 -3.17 -14.46 6.77
C ILE A 59 -4.34 -15.40 7.03
N ARG A 60 -4.03 -16.63 7.47
CA ARG A 60 -5.07 -17.60 7.85
C ARG A 60 -5.94 -17.05 8.97
N ASP A 61 -7.22 -17.35 8.92
CA ASP A 61 -8.23 -16.97 9.92
C ASP A 61 -7.83 -17.32 11.35
N ASP A 62 -7.29 -18.52 11.57
CA ASP A 62 -6.77 -18.98 12.87
C ASP A 62 -5.67 -18.08 13.45
N ASP A 63 -4.97 -17.33 12.59
CA ASP A 63 -3.85 -16.44 12.94
C ASP A 63 -4.24 -14.96 12.97
N TRP A 64 -5.49 -14.60 12.64
CA TRP A 64 -5.97 -13.21 12.75
C TRP A 64 -5.83 -12.60 14.15
N PRO A 65 -5.97 -13.35 15.26
CA PRO A 65 -5.74 -12.79 16.61
C PRO A 65 -4.33 -12.23 16.85
N LEU A 66 -3.35 -12.56 15.99
CA LEU A 66 -2.00 -11.98 16.05
C LEU A 66 -1.95 -10.55 15.50
N LEU A 67 -2.87 -10.23 14.59
CA LEU A 67 -2.87 -8.97 13.88
C LEU A 67 -3.64 -7.93 14.73
N PRO A 68 -3.04 -6.76 15.00
CA PRO A 68 -3.68 -5.73 15.79
C PRO A 68 -4.99 -5.25 15.15
N ASP A 69 -5.89 -4.74 15.98
CA ASP A 69 -7.11 -4.09 15.52
C ASP A 69 -6.76 -2.83 14.70
N VAL A 70 -7.57 -2.56 13.69
CA VAL A 70 -7.46 -1.34 12.89
C VAL A 70 -8.41 -0.31 13.46
N GLU A 71 -7.90 0.89 13.75
CA GLU A 71 -8.71 1.99 14.27
C GLU A 71 -9.85 2.37 13.32
N ASP A 72 -11.00 2.75 13.87
CA ASP A 72 -12.15 3.21 13.09
C ASP A 72 -11.76 4.33 12.10
N GLY A 73 -12.16 4.15 10.84
CA GLY A 73 -11.82 5.08 9.76
C GLY A 73 -10.43 4.91 9.16
N ARG A 74 -9.63 3.96 9.65
CA ARG A 74 -8.40 3.48 8.98
C ARG A 74 -8.69 2.20 8.21
N HIS A 75 -7.83 1.90 7.23
CA HIS A 75 -7.90 0.66 6.44
C HIS A 75 -6.82 -0.36 6.83
N ALA A 76 -5.77 0.11 7.49
CA ALA A 76 -4.64 -0.71 7.89
C ALA A 76 -3.90 -0.07 9.07
N VAL A 77 -3.11 -0.89 9.77
CA VAL A 77 -2.29 -0.50 10.91
C VAL A 77 -0.86 -1.02 10.73
N ASN A 78 0.15 -0.25 11.14
CA ASN A 78 1.54 -0.69 11.11
C ASN A 78 1.75 -1.82 12.11
N LEU A 79 2.48 -2.87 11.72
CA LEU A 79 2.74 -3.99 12.61
C LEU A 79 3.86 -3.65 13.60
N PRO A 80 3.67 -3.90 14.90
CA PRO A 80 4.77 -3.78 15.86
C PRO A 80 5.81 -4.88 15.61
N PRO A 81 7.09 -4.65 15.95
CA PRO A 81 8.18 -5.62 15.72
C PRO A 81 7.89 -7.03 16.26
N ALA A 82 7.26 -7.12 17.43
CA ALA A 82 6.92 -8.40 18.06
C ALA A 82 5.89 -9.21 17.26
N VAL A 83 4.95 -8.56 16.55
CA VAL A 83 3.99 -9.26 15.68
C VAL A 83 4.68 -9.69 14.38
N VAL A 84 5.58 -8.86 13.84
CA VAL A 84 6.40 -9.22 12.67
C VAL A 84 7.25 -10.47 12.95
N ASP A 85 7.84 -10.58 14.14
CA ASP A 85 8.60 -11.77 14.54
C ASP A 85 7.71 -13.02 14.63
N GLN A 86 6.51 -12.91 15.19
CA GLN A 86 5.56 -14.03 15.28
C GLN A 86 5.09 -14.50 13.89
N LEU A 87 4.82 -13.56 12.97
CA LEU A 87 4.44 -13.88 11.60
C LEU A 87 5.58 -14.52 10.80
N ARG A 88 6.83 -14.09 11.04
CA ARG A 88 8.03 -14.75 10.50
C ARG A 88 8.15 -16.18 11.00
N ASP A 89 8.00 -16.41 12.30
CA ASP A 89 8.15 -17.73 12.90
C ASP A 89 7.08 -18.71 12.40
N LYS A 90 5.91 -18.20 11.98
CA LYS A 90 4.86 -18.93 11.28
C LYS A 90 5.09 -19.10 9.77
N GLY A 91 6.10 -18.44 9.21
CA GLY A 91 6.48 -18.55 7.80
C GLY A 91 5.66 -17.68 6.85
N TYR A 92 4.90 -16.69 7.34
CA TYR A 92 4.11 -15.81 6.48
C TYR A 92 4.98 -14.77 5.76
N ILE A 93 5.93 -14.18 6.46
CA ILE A 93 6.77 -13.09 5.97
C ILE A 93 8.23 -13.34 6.33
N VAL A 94 9.13 -12.62 5.66
CA VAL A 94 10.58 -12.73 5.91
C VAL A 94 11.02 -12.14 7.25
N GLY A 95 10.10 -11.44 7.94
CA GLY A 95 10.35 -10.77 9.21
C GLY A 95 10.78 -9.32 9.04
N GLN A 96 11.44 -8.78 10.06
CA GLN A 96 11.86 -7.39 10.10
C GLN A 96 12.91 -7.10 9.02
N LEU A 97 12.74 -5.99 8.29
CA LEU A 97 13.71 -5.55 7.30
C LEU A 97 14.84 -4.76 7.96
N ARG A 98 16.01 -4.76 7.32
CA ARG A 98 17.22 -4.10 7.86
C ARG A 98 17.07 -2.58 8.00
N ARG A 99 16.22 -1.95 7.20
CA ARG A 99 15.99 -0.51 7.20
C ARG A 99 14.49 -0.29 7.11
N VAL A 100 13.96 0.48 8.06
CA VAL A 100 12.58 0.97 8.03
C VAL A 100 12.60 2.35 7.39
N ILE A 101 12.03 2.47 6.20
CA ILE A 101 11.96 3.74 5.49
C ILE A 101 10.90 4.61 6.16
N PHE A 102 11.19 5.88 6.44
CA PHE A 102 10.27 6.81 7.15
C PHE A 102 9.89 6.34 8.57
N PHE A 103 10.85 5.75 9.30
CA PHE A 103 10.63 5.35 10.69
C PHE A 103 10.13 6.52 11.55
N GLU A 104 9.07 6.28 12.31
CA GLU A 104 8.49 7.22 13.26
C GLU A 104 7.99 6.45 14.49
N PRO A 105 8.52 6.70 15.70
CA PRO A 105 8.13 5.99 16.91
C PRO A 105 6.62 6.07 17.16
N GLY A 106 6.00 4.91 17.40
CA GLY A 106 4.55 4.80 17.63
C GLY A 106 3.66 5.06 16.40
N VAL A 107 4.25 5.31 15.22
CA VAL A 107 3.51 5.54 13.97
C VAL A 107 3.91 4.52 12.89
N LYS A 108 5.21 4.38 12.64
CA LYS A 108 5.79 3.43 11.68
C LYS A 108 7.09 2.86 12.24
N GLU A 109 6.98 1.69 12.86
CA GLU A 109 8.12 1.01 13.48
C GLU A 109 8.65 -0.16 12.65
N THR A 110 7.87 -0.61 11.66
CA THR A 110 8.27 -1.65 10.70
C THR A 110 7.81 -1.29 9.29
N ASP A 111 8.30 -2.02 8.27
CA ASP A 111 7.81 -1.89 6.88
C ASP A 111 6.60 -2.77 6.58
N TRP A 112 6.01 -3.40 7.60
CA TRP A 112 4.85 -4.26 7.44
C TRP A 112 3.60 -3.61 8.03
N SER A 113 2.47 -3.77 7.36
CA SER A 113 1.16 -3.34 7.88
C SER A 113 0.17 -4.46 7.68
N ALA A 114 -0.85 -4.51 8.54
CA ALA A 114 -1.99 -5.40 8.37
C ALA A 114 -3.25 -4.61 8.01
N THR A 115 -4.07 -5.14 7.11
CA THR A 115 -5.40 -4.61 6.83
C THR A 115 -6.39 -4.98 7.94
N ASP A 116 -7.53 -4.30 7.95
CA ASP A 116 -8.72 -4.84 8.61
C ASP A 116 -9.28 -6.03 7.79
N VAL A 117 -10.39 -6.60 8.24
CA VAL A 117 -11.15 -7.61 7.51
C VAL A 117 -11.74 -6.98 6.24
N VAL A 118 -11.31 -7.50 5.09
CA VAL A 118 -11.84 -7.14 3.78
C VAL A 118 -12.59 -8.33 3.19
N VAL A 119 -13.86 -8.13 2.83
CA VAL A 119 -14.62 -9.11 2.07
C VAL A 119 -14.29 -8.95 0.59
N GLY A 120 -13.76 -10.00 -0.01
CA GLY A 120 -13.41 -10.02 -1.42
C GLY A 120 -14.63 -10.08 -2.34
N VAL A 121 -14.40 -9.89 -3.64
CA VAL A 121 -15.45 -10.00 -4.67
C VAL A 121 -16.04 -11.42 -4.76
N ASP A 122 -15.31 -12.41 -4.23
CA ASP A 122 -15.73 -13.79 -4.09
C ASP A 122 -16.49 -14.08 -2.78
N GLY A 123 -16.76 -13.06 -1.97
CA GLY A 123 -17.49 -13.16 -0.71
C GLY A 123 -16.66 -13.68 0.48
N LYS A 124 -15.37 -13.96 0.30
CA LYS A 124 -14.51 -14.42 1.41
C LYS A 124 -13.91 -13.25 2.17
N ALA A 125 -13.99 -13.32 3.49
CA ALA A 125 -13.34 -12.38 4.40
C ALA A 125 -11.84 -12.69 4.49
N ARG A 126 -11.00 -11.66 4.40
CA ARG A 126 -9.53 -11.76 4.41
C ARG A 126 -8.90 -10.70 5.28
N ARG A 127 -7.74 -10.99 5.84
CA ARG A 127 -6.79 -9.98 6.33
C ARG A 127 -5.47 -10.17 5.62
N TRP A 128 -4.89 -9.07 5.17
CA TRP A 128 -3.63 -9.04 4.44
C TRP A 128 -2.53 -8.46 5.31
N VAL A 129 -1.35 -9.06 5.27
CA VAL A 129 -0.11 -8.42 5.70
C VAL A 129 0.68 -8.03 4.46
N TYR A 130 1.06 -6.77 4.34
CA TYR A 130 1.75 -6.25 3.16
C TYR A 130 2.95 -5.40 3.53
N LEU A 131 3.92 -5.38 2.62
CA LEU A 131 5.10 -4.53 2.68
C LEU A 131 4.79 -3.16 2.04
N HIS A 132 5.27 -2.07 2.65
CA HIS A 132 5.14 -0.70 2.13
C HIS A 132 6.48 -0.01 1.89
#